data_AF-A0A847B0N1-F1
#
_entry.id   AF-A0A847B0N1-F1
#
_cell.length_a   1.000
_cell.length_b   1.000
_cell.length_c   1.000
_cell.angle_alpha   90.00
_cell.angle_beta   90.00
_cell.angle_gamma   90.00
#
_symmetry.space_group_name_H-M   'P 1'
#
loop_
_entity.id
_entity.type
_entity.pdbx_description
1 polymer ?
#
loop_
_entity_poly.entity_id
_entity_poly.type
_entity_poly.pdbx_seq_one_letter_code
_entity_poly.pdbx_strand_id
1 'polypeptide(L)'
;MNIQQKFVFALIGLIFLLIHSFKIKGRRATLTFFVFAFIAALTKEVSSFIDPVTSAIVPPPFLLPEDSIILGALHVSLGWVFAFYLGWVFAEKILRKISSSQIRIFPMVIMTGLIVASFSYPIEATGINVGWWNWSFFEERFVRFLVGDIHFFAMNAWFFFSVHSLLPYYLIECSGFREKPWKNLFIFIPVFRLIVMIYFGSGQPRVMYEYIFLVFLLIMLFIDRVKYTPIYSGVSDSKTKRKSLVASLPFLSTLIVIGVLSFVNLVVIKEPMIMLSLLPVFLLVLLSIEKVPAFIVYLILPFFFVFFGVNAVPAAFPLLILLLIYLSEKIKKRAV
;
A
#
# COMPACT_ATOMS: atom_id res chain seq x y z
N MET A 1 14.21 -19.68 5.37
CA MET A 1 14.24 -18.54 6.32
C MET A 1 13.13 -18.74 7.33
N ASN A 2 13.45 -18.92 8.61
CA ASN A 2 12.43 -19.14 9.66
C ASN A 2 11.60 -17.85 9.87
N ILE A 3 10.35 -17.96 10.34
CA ILE A 3 9.44 -16.83 10.63
C ILE A 3 10.12 -15.77 11.51
N GLN A 4 10.94 -16.20 12.48
CA GLN A 4 11.70 -15.29 13.34
C GLN A 4 12.64 -14.36 12.55
N GLN A 5 13.29 -14.86 11.48
CA GLN A 5 14.18 -14.04 10.65
C GLN A 5 13.38 -13.05 9.79
N LYS A 6 12.23 -13.45 9.25
CA LYS A 6 11.30 -12.55 8.51
C LYS A 6 10.86 -11.39 9.40
N PHE A 7 10.51 -11.71 10.64
CA PHE A 7 10.02 -10.76 11.63
C PHE A 7 11.05 -9.69 11.99
N VAL A 8 12.33 -10.07 12.13
CA VAL A 8 13.41 -9.12 12.49
C VAL A 8 13.58 -8.02 11.42
N PHE A 9 13.59 -8.37 10.14
CA PHE A 9 13.75 -7.37 9.07
C PHE A 9 12.56 -6.41 8.98
N ALA A 10 11.33 -6.95 9.11
CA ALA A 10 10.12 -6.14 9.15
C ALA A 10 10.12 -5.18 10.35
N LEU A 11 10.57 -5.65 11.52
CA LEU A 11 10.65 -4.85 12.74
C LEU A 11 11.67 -3.72 12.64
N ILE A 12 12.87 -3.99 12.12
CA ILE A 12 13.90 -2.96 11.90
C ILE A 12 13.35 -1.87 10.96
N GLY A 13 12.76 -2.29 9.84
CA GLY A 13 12.14 -1.39 8.88
C GLY A 13 11.04 -0.53 9.54
N LEU A 14 10.18 -1.16 10.36
CA LEU A 14 9.10 -0.47 11.07
C LEU A 14 9.62 0.54 12.10
N ILE A 15 10.70 0.22 12.83
CA ILE A 15 11.34 1.14 13.77
C ILE A 15 11.82 2.40 13.05
N PHE A 16 12.45 2.26 11.89
CA PHE A 16 12.84 3.42 11.06
C PHE A 16 11.64 4.27 10.66
N LEU A 17 10.52 3.64 10.31
CA LEU A 17 9.28 4.33 9.95
C LEU A 17 8.63 5.04 11.15
N LEU A 18 8.64 4.44 12.32
CA LEU A 18 8.18 5.06 13.57
C LEU A 18 9.03 6.28 13.93
N ILE A 19 10.36 6.18 13.82
CA ILE A 19 11.28 7.30 14.03
C ILE A 19 10.99 8.42 13.02
N HIS A 20 10.88 8.06 11.73
CA HIS A 20 10.53 9.02 10.68
C HIS A 20 9.20 9.73 10.97
N SER A 21 8.15 8.97 11.28
CA SER A 21 6.82 9.50 11.61
C SER A 21 6.88 10.43 12.81
N PHE A 22 7.49 9.99 13.90
CA PHE A 22 7.53 10.77 15.12
C PHE A 22 8.24 12.11 14.93
N LYS A 23 9.34 12.11 14.16
CA LYS A 23 10.18 13.30 13.94
C LYS A 23 9.66 14.21 12.83
N ILE A 24 9.05 13.68 11.77
CA ILE A 24 8.58 14.46 10.62
C ILE A 24 7.08 14.78 10.72
N LYS A 25 6.24 13.79 11.04
CA LYS A 25 4.78 13.94 11.14
C LYS A 25 4.31 14.38 12.53
N GLY A 26 5.13 14.12 13.55
CA GLY A 26 4.84 14.44 14.94
C GLY A 26 4.19 13.31 15.70
N ARG A 27 4.16 13.46 17.04
CA ARG A 27 3.67 12.43 17.97
C ARG A 27 2.22 12.02 17.70
N ARG A 28 1.32 12.98 17.48
CA ARG A 28 -0.11 12.71 17.26
C ARG A 28 -0.34 11.90 15.97
N ALA A 29 0.25 12.35 14.86
CA ALA A 29 0.14 11.63 13.58
C ALA A 29 0.64 10.20 13.70
N THR A 30 1.79 10.03 14.36
CA THR A 30 2.40 8.72 14.58
C THR A 30 1.49 7.81 15.40
N LEU A 31 1.00 8.28 16.55
CA LEU A 31 0.14 7.45 17.40
C LEU A 31 -1.16 7.09 16.68
N THR A 32 -1.86 8.09 16.14
CA THR A 32 -3.15 7.87 15.49
C THR A 32 -3.04 6.98 14.27
N PHE A 33 -2.03 7.19 13.41
CA PHE A 33 -1.85 6.39 12.20
C PHE A 33 -1.47 4.96 12.52
N PHE A 34 -0.42 4.73 13.32
CA PHE A 34 0.09 3.38 13.54
C PHE A 34 -0.91 2.53 14.33
N VAL A 35 -1.62 3.12 15.31
CA VAL A 35 -2.70 2.42 16.02
C VAL A 35 -3.84 2.09 15.07
N PHE A 36 -4.31 3.06 14.28
CA PHE A 36 -5.40 2.84 13.33
C PHE A 36 -5.04 1.79 12.27
N ALA A 37 -3.86 1.92 11.66
CA ALA A 37 -3.35 0.99 10.64
C ALA A 37 -3.19 -0.42 11.22
N PHE A 38 -2.70 -0.53 12.46
CA PHE A 38 -2.55 -1.82 13.12
C PHE A 38 -3.90 -2.46 13.41
N ILE A 39 -4.87 -1.72 13.96
CA ILE A 39 -6.23 -2.21 14.18
C ILE A 39 -6.85 -2.65 12.85
N ALA A 40 -6.75 -1.85 11.80
CA ALA A 40 -7.31 -2.17 10.50
C ALA A 40 -6.69 -3.43 9.88
N ALA A 41 -5.37 -3.57 9.96
CA ALA A 41 -4.67 -4.75 9.49
C ALA A 41 -5.02 -5.99 10.32
N LEU A 42 -5.01 -5.87 11.64
CA LEU A 42 -5.32 -6.96 12.56
C LEU A 42 -6.75 -7.47 12.36
N THR A 43 -7.73 -6.58 12.25
CA THR A 43 -9.12 -7.01 12.03
C THR A 43 -9.28 -7.71 10.69
N LYS A 44 -8.56 -7.30 9.64
CA LYS A 44 -8.54 -7.98 8.34
C LYS A 44 -7.90 -9.36 8.43
N GLU A 45 -6.76 -9.51 9.09
CA GLU A 45 -6.12 -10.81 9.28
C GLU A 45 -6.99 -11.74 10.13
N VAL A 46 -7.50 -11.26 11.26
CA VAL A 46 -8.42 -12.00 12.13
C VAL A 46 -9.68 -12.44 11.37
N SER A 47 -10.28 -11.59 10.53
CA SER A 47 -11.41 -12.00 9.68
C SER A 47 -11.07 -13.12 8.70
N SER A 48 -9.81 -13.20 8.26
CA SER A 48 -9.34 -14.25 7.35
C SER A 48 -9.12 -15.59 8.08
N PHE A 49 -9.02 -15.57 9.41
CA PHE A 49 -8.86 -16.76 10.27
C PHE A 49 -10.15 -17.20 10.97
N ILE A 50 -11.06 -16.26 11.32
CA ILE A 50 -12.35 -16.54 11.96
C ILE A 50 -13.47 -16.79 10.93
N ASP A 51 -13.15 -17.21 9.70
CA ASP A 51 -14.19 -17.70 8.77
C ASP A 51 -14.28 -19.26 8.73
N PRO A 52 -14.43 -20.00 9.86
CA PRO A 52 -14.66 -21.44 9.83
C PRO A 52 -16.14 -21.81 9.63
N VAL A 53 -17.07 -20.84 9.53
CA VAL A 53 -18.50 -21.12 9.28
C VAL A 53 -18.82 -21.13 7.78
N THR A 54 -18.07 -20.42 6.92
CA THR A 54 -18.17 -20.57 5.46
C THR A 54 -17.18 -21.60 4.87
N SER A 55 -16.22 -22.10 5.66
CA SER A 55 -15.22 -23.07 5.23
C SER A 55 -15.75 -24.48 4.90
N ALA A 56 -17.04 -24.74 5.09
CA ALA A 56 -17.69 -25.93 4.54
C ALA A 56 -17.90 -25.83 3.01
N ILE A 57 -17.79 -24.63 2.42
CA ILE A 57 -18.09 -24.36 1.00
C ILE A 57 -16.87 -23.77 0.27
N VAL A 58 -16.02 -22.98 0.94
CA VAL A 58 -14.80 -22.39 0.36
C VAL A 58 -13.69 -22.40 1.42
N PRO A 59 -12.57 -23.11 1.24
CA PRO A 59 -11.47 -23.11 2.23
C PRO A 59 -10.96 -21.68 2.58
N PRO A 60 -10.06 -21.49 3.54
CA PRO A 60 -9.37 -20.21 3.73
C PRO A 60 -8.36 -19.92 2.59
N PRO A 61 -8.16 -18.65 2.17
CA PRO A 61 -7.36 -18.29 0.98
C PRO A 61 -5.87 -18.56 1.14
N PHE A 62 -5.45 -18.83 2.37
CA PHE A 62 -4.08 -19.04 2.76
C PHE A 62 -4.00 -20.28 3.65
N LEU A 63 -3.05 -21.16 3.32
CA LEU A 63 -2.59 -22.19 4.24
C LEU A 63 -1.28 -21.66 4.83
N LEU A 64 -1.31 -21.28 6.11
CA LEU A 64 -0.08 -21.02 6.86
C LEU A 64 0.46 -22.36 7.38
N PRO A 65 1.77 -22.64 7.26
CA PRO A 65 2.37 -23.82 7.87
C PRO A 65 2.29 -23.69 9.40
N GLU A 66 1.45 -24.52 10.03
CA GLU A 66 1.25 -24.95 11.44
C GLU A 66 1.61 -24.05 12.66
N ASP A 67 2.17 -22.87 12.48
CA ASP A 67 2.51 -21.94 13.56
C ASP A 67 1.29 -21.16 14.05
N SER A 68 1.31 -20.78 15.33
CA SER A 68 0.18 -20.14 16.02
C SER A 68 -0.48 -19.04 15.19
N ILE A 69 -1.77 -19.22 14.89
CA ILE A 69 -2.61 -18.30 14.09
C ILE A 69 -2.44 -16.84 14.54
N ILE A 70 -2.31 -16.62 15.86
CA ILE A 70 -2.12 -15.31 16.46
C ILE A 70 -0.80 -14.66 16.04
N LEU A 71 0.32 -15.39 16.11
CA LEU A 71 1.63 -14.86 15.73
C LEU A 71 1.70 -14.58 14.23
N GLY A 72 1.08 -15.43 13.41
CA GLY A 72 0.91 -15.21 11.97
C GLY A 72 0.14 -13.91 11.69
N ALA A 73 -1.04 -13.74 12.29
CA ALA A 73 -1.87 -12.55 12.15
C ALA A 73 -1.12 -11.27 12.57
N LEU A 74 -0.38 -11.31 13.69
CA LEU A 74 0.43 -10.19 14.16
C LEU A 74 1.53 -9.81 13.16
N HIS A 75 2.28 -10.80 12.68
CA HIS A 75 3.35 -10.55 11.71
C HIS A 75 2.84 -9.94 10.41
N VAL A 76 1.77 -10.50 9.84
CA VAL A 76 1.16 -9.97 8.61
C VAL A 76 0.61 -8.56 8.85
N SER A 77 0.01 -8.31 10.02
CA SER A 77 -0.49 -6.98 10.39
C SER A 77 0.61 -5.93 10.43
N LEU A 78 1.80 -6.27 10.95
CA LEU A 78 2.95 -5.36 10.94
C LEU A 78 3.43 -5.08 9.50
N GLY A 79 3.38 -6.08 8.61
CA GLY A 79 3.66 -5.91 7.18
C GLY A 79 2.71 -4.91 6.51
N TRP A 80 1.42 -4.97 6.82
CA TRP A 80 0.43 -3.98 6.35
C TRP A 80 0.72 -2.58 6.87
N VAL A 81 0.97 -2.43 8.17
CA VAL A 81 1.28 -1.12 8.77
C VAL A 81 2.52 -0.50 8.11
N PHE A 82 3.54 -1.33 7.88
CA PHE A 82 4.75 -0.94 7.16
C PHE A 82 4.44 -0.44 5.74
N ALA A 83 3.69 -1.23 4.96
CA ALA A 83 3.33 -0.88 3.59
C ALA A 83 2.44 0.37 3.52
N PHE A 84 1.44 0.49 4.39
CA PHE A 84 0.56 1.65 4.47
C PHE A 84 1.34 2.94 4.75
N TYR A 85 2.29 2.90 5.68
CA TYR A 85 3.07 4.09 6.01
C TYR A 85 4.02 4.50 4.88
N LEU A 86 4.70 3.55 4.24
CA LEU A 86 5.52 3.83 3.06
C LEU A 86 4.68 4.36 1.91
N GLY A 87 3.52 3.74 1.67
CA GLY A 87 2.53 4.18 0.70
C GLY A 87 2.14 5.63 0.91
N TRP A 88 1.81 6.01 2.15
CA TRP A 88 1.54 7.40 2.51
C TRP A 88 2.74 8.28 2.13
N VAL A 89 3.93 8.01 2.68
CA VAL A 89 5.08 8.90 2.52
C VAL A 89 5.46 9.11 1.05
N PHE A 90 5.48 8.05 0.26
CA PHE A 90 5.82 8.16 -1.16
C PHE A 90 4.70 8.80 -1.98
N ALA A 91 3.43 8.52 -1.68
CA ALA A 91 2.29 9.17 -2.33
C ALA A 91 2.36 10.68 -2.14
N GLU A 92 2.64 11.14 -0.93
CA GLU A 92 2.74 12.56 -0.64
C GLU A 92 3.91 13.22 -1.39
N LYS A 93 5.07 12.57 -1.42
CA LYS A 93 6.25 13.07 -2.17
C LYS A 93 5.95 13.19 -3.67
N ILE A 94 5.29 12.18 -4.25
CA ILE A 94 4.94 12.17 -5.68
C ILE A 94 3.89 13.24 -5.98
N LEU A 95 2.83 13.33 -5.19
CA LEU A 95 1.73 14.28 -5.42
C LEU A 95 2.16 15.74 -5.21
N ARG A 96 3.10 16.01 -4.30
CA ARG A 96 3.70 17.36 -4.14
C ARG A 96 4.44 17.84 -5.38
N LYS A 97 5.00 16.94 -6.19
CA LYS A 97 5.66 17.32 -7.45
C LYS A 97 4.66 17.72 -8.54
N ILE A 98 3.45 17.20 -8.47
CA ILE A 98 2.43 17.33 -9.52
C ILE A 98 1.41 18.42 -9.19
N SER A 99 1.02 18.53 -7.92
CA SER A 99 0.11 19.59 -7.46
C SER A 99 0.90 20.80 -6.98
N SER A 100 0.63 21.96 -7.59
CA SER A 100 1.32 23.22 -7.27
C SER A 100 0.63 24.03 -6.18
N SER A 101 -0.60 23.66 -5.79
CA SER A 101 -1.44 24.47 -4.89
C SER A 101 -1.81 23.71 -3.62
N GLN A 102 -2.32 22.49 -3.74
CA GLN A 102 -2.64 21.64 -2.58
C GLN A 102 -2.94 20.20 -3.00
N ILE A 103 -2.52 19.22 -2.20
CA ILE A 103 -2.93 17.82 -2.39
C ILE A 103 -4.41 17.68 -1.98
N ARG A 104 -5.15 16.81 -2.67
CA ARG A 104 -6.54 16.44 -2.36
C ARG A 104 -6.61 15.02 -1.79
N ILE A 105 -7.68 14.70 -1.05
CA ILE A 105 -7.79 13.42 -0.34
C ILE A 105 -7.83 12.24 -1.30
N PHE A 106 -8.65 12.27 -2.35
CA PHE A 106 -8.80 11.10 -3.21
C PHE A 106 -7.55 10.74 -4.03
N PRO A 107 -6.84 11.71 -4.66
CA PRO A 107 -5.53 11.43 -5.24
C PRO A 107 -4.53 10.85 -4.22
N MET A 108 -4.55 11.35 -2.98
CA MET A 108 -3.70 10.84 -1.90
C MET A 108 -4.00 9.36 -1.58
N VAL A 109 -5.27 9.00 -1.46
CA VAL A 109 -5.70 7.64 -1.13
C VAL A 109 -5.39 6.68 -2.28
N ILE A 110 -5.74 7.06 -3.52
CA ILE A 110 -5.48 6.25 -4.73
C ILE A 110 -3.99 6.01 -4.88
N MET A 111 -3.17 7.05 -4.77
CA MET A 111 -1.72 6.92 -4.93
C MET A 111 -1.11 6.06 -3.82
N THR A 112 -1.60 6.21 -2.58
CA THR A 112 -1.18 5.35 -1.47
C THR A 112 -1.51 3.89 -1.75
N GLY A 113 -2.74 3.59 -2.19
CA GLY A 113 -3.16 2.24 -2.55
C GLY A 113 -2.32 1.64 -3.68
N LEU A 114 -1.98 2.42 -4.71
CA LEU A 114 -1.12 1.98 -5.82
C LEU A 114 0.29 1.63 -5.35
N ILE A 115 0.87 2.43 -4.45
CA ILE A 115 2.20 2.14 -3.89
C ILE A 115 2.14 0.89 -3.02
N VAL A 116 1.11 0.73 -2.19
CA VAL A 116 0.94 -0.48 -1.37
C VAL A 116 0.80 -1.73 -2.25
N ALA A 117 -0.01 -1.68 -3.30
CA ALA A 117 -0.12 -2.78 -4.27
C ALA A 117 1.19 -3.03 -5.05
N SER A 118 1.98 -1.98 -5.29
CA SER A 118 3.31 -2.12 -5.91
C SER A 118 4.32 -2.78 -4.98
N PHE A 119 4.22 -2.57 -3.66
CA PHE A 119 5.00 -3.31 -2.66
C PHE A 119 4.54 -4.75 -2.53
N SER A 120 3.23 -5.01 -2.66
CA SER A 120 2.69 -6.35 -2.53
C SER A 120 3.16 -7.26 -3.66
N TYR A 121 3.28 -6.74 -4.88
CA TYR A 121 3.67 -7.55 -6.04
C TYR A 121 4.95 -8.37 -5.83
N PRO A 122 6.11 -7.79 -5.50
CA PRO A 122 7.32 -8.59 -5.25
C PRO A 122 7.26 -9.43 -3.97
N ILE A 123 6.49 -9.01 -2.96
CA ILE A 123 6.30 -9.78 -1.72
C ILE A 123 5.52 -11.06 -1.99
N GLU A 124 4.43 -10.98 -2.74
CA GLU A 124 3.61 -12.12 -3.18
C GLU A 124 4.43 -13.04 -4.09
N ALA A 125 5.24 -12.48 -5.00
CA ALA A 125 6.05 -13.27 -5.94
C ALA A 125 7.01 -14.16 -5.17
N THR A 126 7.75 -13.51 -4.28
CA THR A 126 8.75 -14.16 -3.46
C THR A 126 8.10 -15.14 -2.48
N GLY A 127 6.96 -14.74 -1.88
CA GLY A 127 6.23 -15.56 -0.92
C GLY A 127 5.73 -16.87 -1.50
N ILE A 128 5.08 -16.81 -2.67
CA ILE A 128 4.58 -18.00 -3.38
C ILE A 128 5.74 -18.90 -3.79
N ASN A 129 6.77 -18.35 -4.44
CA ASN A 129 7.87 -19.15 -5.00
C ASN A 129 8.81 -19.75 -3.93
N VAL A 130 8.86 -19.21 -2.71
CA VAL A 130 9.57 -19.84 -1.58
C VAL A 130 8.65 -20.76 -0.77
N GLY A 131 7.36 -20.82 -1.09
CA GLY A 131 6.38 -21.60 -0.33
C GLY A 131 6.09 -21.02 1.07
N TRP A 132 6.16 -19.69 1.22
CA TRP A 132 5.75 -19.02 2.46
C TRP A 132 4.24 -19.05 2.67
N TRP A 133 3.48 -19.00 1.58
CA TRP A 133 2.04 -19.19 1.53
C TRP A 133 1.64 -19.59 0.11
N ASN A 134 0.48 -20.24 -0.03
CA ASN A 134 -0.12 -20.58 -1.31
C ASN A 134 -1.55 -20.04 -1.36
N TRP A 135 -1.98 -19.66 -2.56
CA TRP A 135 -3.36 -19.28 -2.84
C TRP A 135 -4.17 -20.52 -3.20
N SER A 136 -5.30 -20.73 -2.53
CA SER A 136 -6.17 -21.91 -2.72
C SER A 136 -7.35 -21.69 -3.68
N PHE A 137 -7.58 -20.46 -4.18
CA PHE A 137 -8.87 -20.07 -4.78
C PHE A 137 -8.90 -19.65 -6.23
N PHE A 138 -8.31 -20.39 -7.15
CA PHE A 138 -8.61 -20.08 -8.55
C PHE A 138 -8.67 -21.34 -9.41
N GLU A 139 -9.83 -21.57 -10.05
CA GLU A 139 -9.81 -22.25 -11.34
C GLU A 139 -8.90 -21.43 -12.26
N GLU A 140 -7.84 -22.05 -12.79
CA GLU A 140 -6.80 -21.42 -13.63
C GLU A 140 -7.37 -20.54 -14.76
N ARG A 141 -8.59 -20.86 -15.20
CA ARG A 141 -9.34 -20.25 -16.30
C ARG A 141 -9.66 -18.76 -16.11
N PHE A 142 -9.75 -18.28 -14.87
CA PHE A 142 -10.13 -16.89 -14.57
C PHE A 142 -8.93 -16.01 -14.17
N VAL A 143 -7.70 -16.53 -14.25
CA VAL A 143 -6.51 -15.87 -13.72
C VAL A 143 -5.61 -15.39 -14.85
N ARG A 144 -5.36 -14.08 -14.91
CA ARG A 144 -4.18 -13.56 -15.59
C ARG A 144 -3.03 -13.56 -14.58
N PHE A 145 -2.07 -14.46 -14.80
CA PHE A 145 -0.86 -14.53 -14.00
C PHE A 145 0.08 -13.38 -14.37
N LEU A 146 0.64 -12.79 -13.32
CA LEU A 146 1.75 -11.87 -13.40
C LEU A 146 3.05 -12.65 -13.20
N VAL A 147 4.20 -12.00 -13.36
CA VAL A 147 5.50 -12.65 -13.19
C VAL A 147 5.64 -13.22 -11.77
N GLY A 148 6.10 -14.47 -11.66
CA GLY A 148 6.21 -15.20 -10.40
C GLY A 148 4.89 -15.83 -9.94
N ASP A 149 4.02 -16.20 -10.89
CA ASP A 149 2.74 -16.89 -10.66
C ASP A 149 1.77 -16.17 -9.71
N ILE A 150 1.89 -14.85 -9.67
CA ILE A 150 1.00 -14.02 -8.85
C ILE A 150 -0.29 -13.78 -9.60
N HIS A 151 -1.38 -13.99 -8.87
CA HIS A 151 -2.71 -13.64 -9.32
C HIS A 151 -2.91 -12.13 -9.26
N PHE A 152 -3.41 -11.51 -10.35
CA PHE A 152 -3.79 -10.09 -10.34
C PHE A 152 -4.72 -9.73 -9.17
N PHE A 153 -5.53 -10.70 -8.73
CA PHE A 153 -6.37 -10.60 -7.53
C PHE A 153 -5.59 -10.19 -6.28
N ALA A 154 -4.36 -10.69 -6.07
CA ALA A 154 -3.57 -10.34 -4.91
C ALA A 154 -3.27 -8.83 -4.90
N MET A 155 -2.71 -8.29 -5.99
CA MET A 155 -2.47 -6.85 -6.12
C MET A 155 -3.75 -6.03 -5.93
N ASN A 156 -4.85 -6.51 -6.49
CA ASN A 156 -6.15 -5.85 -6.37
C ASN A 156 -6.64 -5.81 -4.91
N ALA A 157 -6.50 -6.91 -4.19
CA ALA A 157 -6.82 -7.01 -2.77
C ALA A 157 -6.00 -6.01 -1.94
N TRP A 158 -4.69 -5.90 -2.23
CA TRP A 158 -3.81 -4.94 -1.57
C TRP A 158 -4.20 -3.49 -1.88
N PHE A 159 -4.52 -3.16 -3.13
CA PHE A 159 -5.00 -1.83 -3.50
C PHE A 159 -6.30 -1.48 -2.75
N PHE A 160 -7.35 -2.27 -2.90
CA PHE A 160 -8.66 -1.93 -2.34
C PHE A 160 -8.68 -1.96 -0.82
N PHE A 161 -8.01 -2.92 -0.19
CA PHE A 161 -7.92 -2.93 1.27
C PHE A 161 -7.20 -1.68 1.79
N SER A 162 -6.14 -1.23 1.12
CA SER A 162 -5.47 0.03 1.45
C SER A 162 -6.41 1.22 1.33
N VAL A 163 -7.15 1.33 0.21
CA VAL A 163 -8.07 2.45 0.00
C VAL A 163 -9.19 2.44 1.03
N HIS A 164 -9.87 1.32 1.25
CA HIS A 164 -10.96 1.23 2.23
C HIS A 164 -10.48 1.52 3.65
N SER A 165 -9.30 1.02 4.02
CA SER A 165 -8.78 1.22 5.36
C SER A 165 -8.29 2.64 5.56
N LEU A 166 -7.54 3.22 4.61
CA LEU A 166 -6.89 4.51 4.79
C LEU A 166 -7.79 5.71 4.43
N LEU A 167 -8.82 5.53 3.62
CA LEU A 167 -9.73 6.61 3.25
C LEU A 167 -10.37 7.29 4.47
N PRO A 168 -10.95 6.57 5.45
CA PRO A 168 -11.47 7.20 6.67
C PRO A 168 -10.40 7.97 7.44
N TYR A 169 -9.19 7.40 7.58
CA TYR A 169 -8.09 8.07 8.26
C TYR A 169 -7.73 9.40 7.56
N TYR A 170 -7.59 9.39 6.23
CA TYR A 170 -7.26 10.59 5.47
C TYR A 170 -8.39 11.62 5.50
N LEU A 171 -9.64 11.20 5.36
CA LEU A 171 -10.78 12.09 5.46
C LEU A 171 -10.87 12.73 6.85
N ILE A 172 -10.54 12.03 7.92
CA ILE A 172 -10.77 12.54 9.28
C ILE A 172 -9.53 13.23 9.82
N GLU A 173 -8.41 12.52 9.94
CA GLU A 173 -7.19 13.05 10.56
C GLU A 173 -6.39 13.95 9.60
N CYS A 174 -6.52 13.79 8.28
CA CYS A 174 -5.78 14.58 7.29
C CYS A 174 -6.63 15.59 6.51
N SER A 175 -7.77 16.01 7.05
CA SER A 175 -8.58 17.10 6.49
C SER A 175 -9.08 18.07 7.58
N GLY A 176 -9.96 19.00 7.21
CA GLY A 176 -10.66 19.88 8.15
C GLY A 176 -11.62 19.15 9.11
N PHE A 177 -11.95 17.88 8.87
CA PHE A 177 -12.81 17.09 9.76
C PHE A 177 -12.14 16.70 11.09
N ARG A 178 -10.82 16.89 11.21
CA ARG A 178 -10.00 16.57 12.40
C ARG A 178 -10.41 17.31 13.67
N GLU A 179 -11.14 18.40 13.54
CA GLU A 179 -11.59 19.23 14.67
C GLU A 179 -12.98 18.84 15.15
N LYS A 180 -13.65 17.91 14.47
CA LYS A 180 -15.01 17.51 14.82
C LYS A 180 -15.04 16.62 16.07
N PRO A 181 -16.09 16.72 16.91
CA PRO A 181 -16.19 15.97 18.17
C PRO A 181 -16.31 14.47 17.96
N TRP A 182 -16.96 14.04 16.87
CA TRP A 182 -17.16 12.64 16.50
C TRP A 182 -15.91 11.99 15.88
N LYS A 183 -14.82 12.73 15.68
CA LYS A 183 -13.64 12.23 14.95
C LYS A 183 -13.16 10.89 15.49
N ASN A 184 -13.13 10.70 16.82
CA ASN A 184 -12.59 9.51 17.47
C ASN A 184 -13.37 8.23 17.12
N LEU A 185 -14.62 8.34 16.65
CA LEU A 185 -15.42 7.19 16.23
C LEU A 185 -14.80 6.44 15.04
N PHE A 186 -13.92 7.08 14.28
CA PHE A 186 -13.29 6.46 13.12
C PHE A 186 -12.44 5.22 13.44
N ILE A 187 -11.91 5.13 14.67
CA ILE A 187 -11.11 3.99 15.10
C ILE A 187 -11.94 2.69 15.14
N PHE A 188 -13.27 2.81 15.24
CA PHE A 188 -14.19 1.69 15.23
C PHE A 188 -14.58 1.24 13.82
N ILE A 189 -14.27 1.99 12.76
CA ILE A 189 -14.62 1.60 11.39
C ILE A 189 -14.05 0.22 11.01
N PRO A 190 -12.77 -0.10 11.28
CA PRO A 190 -12.25 -1.42 10.96
C PRO A 190 -12.83 -2.54 11.82
N VAL A 191 -13.27 -2.23 13.05
CA VAL A 191 -13.95 -3.17 13.95
C VAL A 191 -15.37 -3.44 13.44
N PHE A 192 -16.11 -2.40 13.05
CA PHE A 192 -17.42 -2.53 12.46
C PHE A 192 -17.38 -3.34 11.15
N ARG A 193 -16.36 -3.11 10.30
CA ARG A 193 -16.13 -3.93 9.11
C ARG A 193 -15.94 -5.41 9.45
N LEU A 194 -15.16 -5.73 10.48
CA LEU A 194 -14.99 -7.11 10.95
C LEU A 194 -16.32 -7.72 11.39
N ILE A 195 -17.10 -6.99 12.20
CA ILE A 195 -18.44 -7.44 12.63
C ILE A 195 -19.30 -7.74 11.38
N VAL A 196 -19.38 -6.80 10.43
CA VAL A 196 -20.15 -7.01 9.19
C VAL A 196 -19.67 -8.25 8.43
N MET A 197 -18.35 -8.45 8.31
CA MET A 197 -17.81 -9.63 7.62
C MET A 197 -18.13 -10.94 8.35
N ILE A 198 -18.09 -10.96 9.68
CA ILE A 198 -18.46 -12.14 10.49
C ILE A 198 -19.94 -12.47 10.34
N TYR A 199 -20.83 -11.46 10.36
CA TYR A 199 -22.28 -11.68 10.37
C TYR A 199 -22.89 -11.91 8.97
N PHE A 200 -22.42 -11.20 7.95
CA PHE A 200 -22.98 -11.27 6.60
C PHE A 200 -22.17 -12.14 5.64
N GLY A 201 -21.04 -12.69 6.11
CA GLY A 201 -20.11 -13.48 5.31
C GLY A 201 -19.29 -12.63 4.34
N SER A 202 -18.23 -13.24 3.81
CA SER A 202 -17.31 -12.64 2.83
C SER A 202 -17.79 -12.76 1.37
N GLY A 203 -18.93 -13.43 1.14
CA GLY A 203 -19.38 -13.98 -0.15
C GLY A 203 -20.20 -13.08 -1.08
N GLN A 204 -20.30 -11.76 -0.84
CA GLN A 204 -20.79 -10.87 -1.91
C GLN A 204 -19.85 -10.96 -3.13
N PRO A 205 -20.28 -10.64 -4.38
CA PRO A 205 -19.37 -10.51 -5.51
C PRO A 205 -18.44 -9.34 -5.25
N ARG A 206 -17.39 -9.59 -4.46
CA ARG A 206 -16.36 -8.65 -4.01
C ARG A 206 -15.79 -7.88 -5.19
N VAL A 207 -15.63 -8.57 -6.31
CA VAL A 207 -15.18 -8.01 -7.59
C VAL A 207 -16.12 -6.90 -8.09
N MET A 208 -17.45 -7.10 -8.03
CA MET A 208 -18.43 -6.08 -8.43
C MET A 208 -18.38 -4.86 -7.51
N TYR A 209 -18.31 -5.08 -6.19
CA TYR A 209 -18.14 -4.00 -5.22
C TYR A 209 -16.84 -3.22 -5.47
N GLU A 210 -15.73 -3.92 -5.69
CA GLU A 210 -14.42 -3.34 -6.02
C GLU A 210 -14.47 -2.49 -7.29
N TYR A 211 -15.12 -2.96 -8.37
CA TYR A 211 -15.28 -2.16 -9.59
C TYR A 211 -16.17 -0.93 -9.40
N ILE A 212 -17.31 -1.06 -8.72
CA ILE A 212 -18.18 0.08 -8.40
C ILE A 212 -17.41 1.11 -7.58
N PHE A 213 -16.66 0.64 -6.59
CA PHE A 213 -15.86 1.51 -5.75
C PHE A 213 -14.71 2.16 -6.53
N LEU A 214 -14.08 1.47 -7.47
CA LEU A 214 -13.08 2.07 -8.37
C LEU A 214 -13.69 3.19 -9.22
N VAL A 215 -14.86 2.97 -9.81
CA VAL A 215 -15.58 3.99 -10.57
C VAL A 215 -15.88 5.20 -9.66
N PHE A 216 -16.35 4.96 -8.44
CA PHE A 216 -16.54 6.02 -7.46
C PHE A 216 -15.25 6.81 -7.17
N LEU A 217 -14.12 6.14 -6.93
CA LEU A 217 -12.82 6.79 -6.71
C LEU A 217 -12.39 7.63 -7.92
N LEU A 218 -12.59 7.12 -9.14
CA LEU A 218 -12.26 7.83 -10.38
C LEU A 218 -13.14 9.06 -10.57
N ILE A 219 -14.43 8.98 -10.26
CA ILE A 219 -15.33 10.14 -10.27
C ILE A 219 -14.87 11.17 -9.23
N MET A 220 -14.57 10.73 -8.00
CA MET A 220 -14.12 11.61 -6.93
C MET A 220 -12.78 12.27 -7.25
N LEU A 221 -11.91 11.64 -8.04
CA LEU A 221 -10.68 12.26 -8.53
C LEU A 221 -10.95 13.56 -9.32
N PHE A 222 -12.08 13.67 -10.02
CA PHE A 222 -12.47 14.89 -10.75
C PHE A 222 -13.40 15.81 -9.96
N ILE A 223 -14.20 15.31 -9.01
CA ILE A 223 -15.19 16.14 -8.30
C ILE A 223 -14.70 16.63 -6.94
N ASP A 224 -13.83 15.87 -6.26
CA ASP A 224 -13.43 16.12 -4.87
C ASP A 224 -12.87 17.54 -4.63
N ARG A 225 -13.37 18.16 -3.56
CA ARG A 225 -12.93 19.46 -3.05
C ARG A 225 -12.26 19.37 -1.68
N VAL A 226 -12.21 18.17 -1.09
CA VAL A 226 -11.64 17.96 0.24
C VAL A 226 -10.12 18.05 0.16
N LYS A 227 -9.60 19.07 0.82
CA LYS A 227 -8.17 19.36 0.88
C LYS A 227 -7.48 18.39 1.83
N TYR A 228 -6.35 17.84 1.39
CA TYR A 228 -5.42 17.13 2.26
C TYR A 228 -4.60 18.15 3.06
N THR A 229 -4.74 18.12 4.38
CA THR A 229 -3.99 18.94 5.33
C THR A 229 -3.02 18.04 6.10
N PRO A 230 -1.75 17.93 5.65
CA PRO A 230 -0.81 17.03 6.29
C PRO A 230 -0.60 17.39 7.76
N ILE A 231 -0.49 16.35 8.59
CA ILE A 231 -0.14 16.51 9.99
C ILE A 231 1.39 16.59 10.06
N TYR A 232 1.90 17.81 10.21
CA TYR A 232 3.31 18.05 10.51
C TYR A 232 3.42 18.56 11.94
N SER A 233 4.42 18.07 12.67
CA SER A 233 4.88 18.81 13.84
C SER A 233 5.44 20.13 13.31
N GLY A 234 4.96 21.27 13.83
CA GLY A 234 5.43 22.62 13.46
C GLY A 234 6.89 22.89 13.89
N VAL A 235 7.78 21.91 13.74
CA VAL A 235 9.21 22.01 14.04
C VAL A 235 9.84 22.89 12.99
N SER A 236 9.94 24.16 13.36
CA SER A 236 10.73 25.25 12.78
C SER A 236 11.96 24.76 11.98
N ASP A 237 12.19 25.41 10.85
CA ASP A 237 13.19 25.11 9.81
C ASP A 237 14.67 25.18 10.22
N SER A 238 14.98 25.39 11.50
CA SER A 238 16.34 25.72 11.95
C SER A 238 17.34 24.56 12.10
N LYS A 239 17.01 23.30 11.75
CA LYS A 239 17.95 22.15 11.83
C LYS A 239 17.98 21.28 10.56
N THR A 240 18.50 21.87 9.48
CA THR A 240 18.50 21.35 8.10
C THR A 240 19.19 19.99 7.93
N LYS A 241 20.35 19.75 8.57
CA LYS A 241 21.10 18.48 8.42
C LYS A 241 20.43 17.28 9.12
N ARG A 242 19.89 17.45 10.34
CA ARG A 242 19.22 16.37 11.08
C ARG A 242 17.89 15.97 10.44
N LYS A 243 17.19 16.94 9.81
CA LYS A 243 15.99 16.66 8.99
C LYS A 243 16.32 15.78 7.78
N SER A 244 17.50 15.94 7.16
CA SER A 244 17.91 15.17 5.98
C SER A 244 18.04 13.67 6.23
N LEU A 245 18.70 13.25 7.33
CA LEU A 245 18.91 11.82 7.61
C LEU A 245 17.62 11.12 8.04
N VAL A 246 16.76 11.80 8.79
CA VAL A 246 15.45 11.24 9.16
C VAL A 246 14.57 11.09 7.93
N ALA A 247 14.60 12.07 7.01
CA ALA A 247 13.82 12.04 5.77
C ALA A 247 14.22 10.91 4.79
N SER A 248 15.43 10.34 4.93
CA SER A 248 15.87 9.18 4.14
C SER A 248 15.43 7.83 4.71
N LEU A 249 14.93 7.77 5.95
CA LEU A 249 14.54 6.50 6.59
C LEU A 249 13.50 5.69 5.79
N PRO A 250 12.45 6.28 5.18
CA PRO A 250 11.51 5.53 4.32
C PRO A 250 12.19 4.86 3.12
N PHE A 251 13.18 5.53 2.52
CA PHE A 251 13.96 4.95 1.42
C PHE A 251 14.87 3.83 1.91
N LEU A 252 15.51 3.99 3.07
CA LEU A 252 16.34 2.95 3.66
C LEU A 252 15.50 1.71 4.02
N SER A 253 14.33 1.88 4.63
CA SER A 253 13.38 0.77 4.89
C SER A 253 12.97 0.07 3.59
N THR A 254 12.74 0.82 2.52
CA THR A 254 12.40 0.27 1.20
C THR A 254 13.56 -0.51 0.59
N LEU A 255 14.79 0.03 0.68
CA LEU A 255 16.00 -0.64 0.20
C LEU A 255 16.27 -1.94 0.95
N ILE A 256 16.02 -1.98 2.26
CA ILE A 256 16.13 -3.22 3.05
C ILE A 256 15.15 -4.27 2.51
N VAL A 257 13.88 -3.91 2.32
CA VAL A 257 12.86 -4.85 1.80
C VAL A 257 13.22 -5.31 0.39
N ILE A 258 13.52 -4.39 -0.52
CA ILE A 258 13.92 -4.72 -1.89
C ILE A 258 15.19 -5.60 -1.88
N GLY A 259 16.17 -5.29 -1.03
CA GLY A 259 17.40 -6.05 -0.89
C GLY A 259 17.15 -7.50 -0.42
N VAL A 260 16.29 -7.68 0.58
CA VAL A 260 15.90 -9.02 1.07
C VAL A 260 15.16 -9.79 -0.03
N LEU A 261 14.17 -9.18 -0.68
CA LEU A 261 13.42 -9.84 -1.77
C LEU A 261 14.34 -10.20 -2.94
N SER A 262 15.24 -9.29 -3.32
CA SER A 262 16.23 -9.52 -4.38
C SER A 262 17.18 -10.67 -4.04
N PHE A 263 17.68 -10.70 -2.80
CA PHE A 263 18.53 -11.78 -2.32
C PHE A 263 17.79 -13.13 -2.37
N VAL A 264 16.56 -13.17 -1.89
CA VAL A 264 15.75 -14.39 -1.91
C VAL A 264 15.50 -14.85 -3.36
N ASN A 265 15.12 -13.95 -4.25
CA ASN A 265 14.86 -14.28 -5.66
C ASN A 265 16.11 -14.80 -6.38
N LEU A 266 17.26 -14.18 -6.17
CA LEU A 266 18.50 -14.54 -6.89
C LEU A 266 19.23 -15.75 -6.28
N VAL A 267 19.22 -15.88 -4.95
CA VAL A 267 20.05 -16.88 -4.25
C VAL A 267 19.22 -18.10 -3.83
N VAL A 268 17.99 -17.89 -3.36
CA VAL A 268 17.13 -18.96 -2.84
C VAL A 268 16.28 -19.57 -3.95
N ILE A 269 15.48 -18.75 -4.64
CA ILE A 269 14.60 -19.22 -5.72
C ILE A 269 15.40 -19.52 -7.00
N LYS A 270 16.45 -18.72 -7.27
CA LYS A 270 17.29 -18.80 -8.48
C LYS A 270 16.52 -18.50 -9.78
N GLU A 271 15.48 -17.70 -9.69
CA GLU A 271 14.69 -17.26 -10.84
C GLU A 271 14.80 -15.73 -11.02
N PRO A 272 15.70 -15.25 -11.89
CA PRO A 272 15.95 -13.82 -12.06
C PRO A 272 14.75 -13.09 -12.64
N MET A 273 13.85 -13.77 -13.36
CA MET A 273 12.65 -13.15 -13.94
C MET A 273 11.72 -12.59 -12.87
N ILE A 274 11.68 -13.20 -11.68
CA ILE A 274 10.87 -12.70 -10.55
C ILE A 274 11.29 -11.28 -10.16
N MET A 275 12.53 -10.85 -10.45
CA MET A 275 13.00 -9.48 -10.20
C MET A 275 12.17 -8.42 -10.94
N LEU A 276 11.48 -8.76 -12.03
CA LEU A 276 10.57 -7.85 -12.73
C LEU A 276 9.40 -7.41 -11.85
N SER A 277 9.03 -8.21 -10.84
CA SER A 277 8.02 -7.82 -9.86
C SER A 277 8.41 -6.59 -9.03
N LEU A 278 9.71 -6.27 -8.92
CA LEU A 278 10.21 -5.09 -8.22
C LEU A 278 10.05 -3.81 -9.04
N LEU A 279 9.78 -3.92 -10.35
CA LEU A 279 9.77 -2.77 -11.24
C LEU A 279 8.75 -1.69 -10.85
N PRO A 280 7.48 -2.01 -10.52
CA PRO A 280 6.50 -0.98 -10.17
C PRO A 280 6.92 -0.19 -8.92
N VAL A 281 7.36 -0.87 -7.86
CA VAL A 281 7.83 -0.21 -6.64
C VAL A 281 9.09 0.61 -6.90
N PHE A 282 10.03 0.11 -7.70
CA PHE A 282 11.23 0.85 -8.08
C PHE A 282 10.90 2.17 -8.79
N LEU A 283 10.03 2.14 -9.80
CA LEU A 283 9.65 3.35 -10.55
C LEU A 283 8.93 4.38 -9.66
N LEU A 284 8.04 3.92 -8.77
CA LEU A 284 7.33 4.82 -7.85
C LEU A 284 8.26 5.42 -6.79
N VAL A 285 9.19 4.63 -6.24
CA VAL A 285 10.20 5.12 -5.29
C VAL A 285 11.11 6.13 -5.99
N LEU A 286 11.58 5.83 -7.20
CA LEU A 286 12.38 6.74 -8.02
C LEU A 286 11.63 8.05 -8.27
N LEU A 287 10.35 7.98 -8.61
CA LEU A 287 9.49 9.15 -8.82
C LEU A 287 9.29 9.98 -7.53
N SER A 288 9.39 9.38 -6.36
CA SER A 288 9.28 10.08 -5.07
C SER A 288 10.54 10.87 -4.69
N ILE A 289 11.69 10.65 -5.36
CA ILE A 289 12.95 11.36 -5.10
C ILE A 289 12.89 12.74 -5.72
N GLU A 290 12.92 13.80 -4.92
CA GLU A 290 12.74 15.21 -5.36
C GLU A 290 13.56 15.58 -6.60
N LYS A 291 14.83 15.19 -6.64
CA LYS A 291 15.77 15.49 -7.73
C LYS A 291 15.50 14.74 -9.04
N VAL A 292 14.63 13.73 -9.05
CA VAL A 292 14.31 12.96 -10.25
C VAL A 292 13.10 13.57 -10.96
N PRO A 293 13.27 14.14 -12.18
CA PRO A 293 12.17 14.61 -13.00
C PRO A 293 11.20 13.49 -13.36
N ALA A 294 9.89 13.78 -13.34
CA ALA A 294 8.87 12.79 -13.68
C ALA A 294 9.05 12.22 -15.10
N PHE A 295 9.50 13.04 -16.06
CA PHE A 295 9.69 12.60 -17.45
C PHE A 295 10.72 11.48 -17.59
N ILE A 296 11.75 11.43 -16.72
CA ILE A 296 12.74 10.34 -16.75
C ILE A 296 12.07 9.01 -16.46
N VAL A 297 11.16 8.96 -15.48
CA VAL A 297 10.42 7.75 -15.12
C VAL A 297 9.51 7.30 -16.27
N TYR A 298 8.86 8.24 -16.96
CA TYR A 298 8.07 7.93 -18.14
C TYR A 298 8.92 7.47 -19.34
N LEU A 299 10.14 7.97 -19.52
CA LEU A 299 11.07 7.52 -20.58
C LEU A 299 11.61 6.10 -20.33
N ILE A 300 11.76 5.73 -19.05
CA ILE A 300 12.19 4.38 -18.66
C ILE A 300 11.11 3.35 -19.03
N LEU A 301 9.83 3.71 -19.00
CA LEU A 301 8.74 2.75 -19.22
C LEU A 301 8.74 2.10 -20.62
N PRO A 302 8.85 2.83 -21.75
CA PRO A 302 8.99 2.25 -23.09
C PRO A 302 10.17 1.28 -23.20
N PHE A 303 11.30 1.58 -22.55
CA PHE A 303 12.45 0.66 -22.51
C PHE A 303 12.03 -0.69 -21.91
N PHE A 304 11.34 -0.69 -20.76
CA PHE A 304 10.85 -1.93 -20.17
C PHE A 304 9.82 -2.67 -21.06
N PHE A 305 8.97 -1.96 -21.79
CA PHE A 305 8.07 -2.60 -22.77
C PHE A 305 8.82 -3.25 -23.94
N VAL A 306 9.89 -2.63 -24.44
CA VAL A 306 10.72 -3.20 -25.51
C VAL A 306 11.39 -4.49 -25.06
N PHE A 307 11.92 -4.54 -23.83
CA PHE A 307 12.66 -5.70 -23.35
C PHE A 307 11.79 -6.80 -22.72
N PHE A 308 10.67 -6.44 -22.09
CA PHE A 308 9.86 -7.38 -21.30
C PHE A 308 8.40 -7.51 -21.78
N GLY A 309 8.00 -6.74 -22.79
CA GLY A 309 6.67 -6.83 -23.40
C GLY A 309 5.55 -6.66 -22.37
N VAL A 310 4.60 -7.60 -22.38
CA VAL A 310 3.42 -7.59 -21.51
C VAL A 310 3.79 -7.67 -20.02
N ASN A 311 4.96 -8.23 -19.67
CA ASN A 311 5.41 -8.33 -18.28
C ASN A 311 5.74 -6.97 -17.66
N ALA A 312 5.89 -5.90 -18.46
CA ALA A 312 6.07 -4.54 -17.97
C ALA A 312 4.75 -3.82 -17.63
N VAL A 313 3.58 -4.38 -17.98
CA VAL A 313 2.26 -3.77 -17.76
C VAL A 313 2.00 -3.39 -16.29
N PRO A 314 2.35 -4.22 -15.28
CA PRO A 314 2.16 -3.85 -13.88
C PRO A 314 2.90 -2.57 -13.48
N ALA A 315 4.03 -2.26 -14.13
CA ALA A 315 4.80 -1.05 -13.88
C ALA A 315 4.22 0.19 -14.59
N ALA A 316 3.54 -0.02 -15.71
CA ALA A 316 2.85 1.03 -16.45
C ALA A 316 1.61 1.54 -15.72
N PHE A 317 0.86 0.64 -15.08
CA PHE A 317 -0.46 0.94 -14.54
C PHE A 317 -0.45 2.07 -13.48
N PRO A 318 0.43 2.07 -12.44
CA PRO A 318 0.51 3.18 -11.50
C PRO A 318 0.85 4.52 -12.16
N LEU A 319 1.70 4.51 -13.20
CA LEU A 319 2.10 5.70 -13.94
C LEU A 319 0.95 6.25 -14.80
N LEU A 320 0.13 5.39 -15.39
CA LEU A 320 -1.09 5.80 -16.10
C LEU A 320 -2.10 6.47 -15.16
N ILE A 321 -2.33 5.90 -13.98
CA ILE A 321 -3.22 6.54 -12.99
C ILE A 321 -2.64 7.87 -12.51
N LEU A 322 -1.31 7.96 -12.35
CA LEU A 322 -0.68 9.22 -12.00
C LEU A 322 -0.84 10.29 -13.09
N LEU A 323 -0.78 9.91 -14.37
CA LEU A 323 -1.09 10.80 -15.47
C LEU A 323 -2.54 11.31 -15.39
N LEU A 324 -3.50 10.43 -15.06
CA LEU A 324 -4.89 10.84 -14.85
C LEU A 324 -5.03 11.82 -13.67
N ILE A 325 -4.34 11.58 -12.56
CA ILE A 325 -4.27 12.52 -11.43
C ILE A 325 -3.72 13.87 -11.89
N TYR A 326 -2.61 13.88 -12.64
CA TYR A 326 -2.00 15.09 -13.19
C TYR A 326 -2.97 15.88 -14.08
N LEU A 327 -3.67 15.19 -15.00
CA LEU A 327 -4.63 15.81 -15.89
C LEU A 327 -5.82 16.40 -15.12
N SER A 328 -6.33 15.70 -14.11
CA SER A 328 -7.37 16.20 -13.22
C SER A 328 -6.97 17.49 -12.49
N GLU A 329 -5.74 17.56 -11.95
CA GLU A 329 -5.22 18.77 -11.32
C GLU A 329 -5.12 19.93 -12.33
N LYS A 330 -4.71 19.66 -13.57
CA LYS A 330 -4.59 20.68 -14.62
C LYS A 330 -5.95 21.23 -15.06
N ILE A 331 -6.97 20.37 -15.18
CA ILE A 331 -8.34 20.77 -15.54
C ILE A 331 -8.92 21.70 -14.46
N LYS A 332 -8.75 21.35 -13.18
CA LYS A 332 -9.29 22.16 -12.08
C LYS A 332 -8.68 23.55 -11.99
N LYS A 333 -7.38 23.69 -12.25
CA LYS A 333 -6.71 25.01 -12.27
C LYS A 333 -7.23 25.94 -13.36
N ARG A 334 -7.87 25.43 -14.42
CA ARG A 334 -8.47 26.24 -15.48
C ARG A 334 -9.92 26.64 -15.20
N ALA A 335 -10.57 25.97 -14.25
CA ALA A 335 -11.97 26.19 -13.90
C ALA A 335 -12.16 27.19 -12.75
N VAL A 336 -11.07 27.58 -12.09
CA VAL A 336 -10.96 28.67 -11.11
C VAL A 336 -10.31 29.84 -11.81
#